data_AF-A0A6P5XU08-F1
#
_entry.id   AF-A0A6P5XU08-F1
#
_cell.length_a   1.000
_cell.length_b   1.000
_cell.length_c   1.000
_cell.angle_alpha   90.00
_cell.angle_beta   90.00
_cell.angle_gamma   90.00
#
_symmetry.space_group_name_H-M   'P 1'
#
loop_
_entity.id
_entity.type
_entity.pdbx_description
1 polymer ?
#
loop_
_entity_poly.entity_id
_entity_poly.type
_entity_poly.pdbx_seq_one_letter_code
_entity_poly.pdbx_strand_id
1 'polypeptide(L)'
;MDPNPKSYPLLSYVFSRLSSFGPSKLPSTPNSDPPFDLEQPPPIHDPSASSSSTNPPQMVDQMPYMSHPKVLASMTHAVSDVAHTRSVLKTLGPRPDLESVDMARSKLAEIESSLSKSLEELVLSPRPVELDRLEWRAHLADKEQQIRQQAEKEKSIYKSILQLHEMHEAYGKLLKEAEEMLVKIYEKAGKVAENSGEVEEANVEVVGILEEAQGRELERVDLSGRKLRFLPEAFGKISGLVLLNLSNNQLEVIPDSIAGLEKLEELNISSNLLESLPDSIGLLQNLKILDVSGNKLNALTDTICHCRSLIELNVSFNLLSYLPTNLGTELRNLQRLSIHLNKIRCLPTSIGEMSSLHFLDAHFNELCGLPDEIGRLTNLEILNLSSNFTDLRELPDTLGELTNLKELDLSNNQIQALPDTFGRLDKLTKLNLEQNPLIIPPLEVVNQGVDAVKAFMAKRWLDILVEEERKCMLEVNEQAQTGWLTRSTSWLKNYVSVVGGSVSGYLGASGGSPRDPYLDEQR
;
A
#
# COMPACT_ATOMS: atom_id res chain seq x y z
N MET A 1 -7.30 -21.35 -25.11
CA MET A 1 -6.02 -21.19 -25.81
C MET A 1 -5.08 -22.23 -25.25
N ASP A 2 -4.74 -23.26 -26.03
CA ASP A 2 -3.51 -24.01 -25.75
C ASP A 2 -2.35 -23.04 -26.06
N PRO A 3 -1.34 -22.89 -25.17
CA PRO A 3 -0.19 -22.07 -25.49
C PRO A 3 0.43 -22.64 -26.77
N ASN A 4 0.42 -21.84 -27.83
CA ASN A 4 1.08 -22.22 -29.07
C ASN A 4 2.55 -22.47 -28.71
N PRO A 5 3.12 -23.65 -28.99
CA PRO A 5 4.52 -23.94 -28.66
C PRO A 5 5.51 -22.98 -29.33
N LYS A 6 5.04 -22.16 -30.27
CA LYS A 6 5.79 -21.05 -30.87
C LYS A 6 5.74 -19.73 -30.10
N SER A 7 4.69 -19.45 -29.30
CA SER A 7 4.59 -18.20 -28.54
C SER A 7 5.15 -18.32 -27.13
N TYR A 8 5.08 -19.52 -26.53
CA TYR A 8 5.45 -19.72 -25.13
C TYR A 8 6.38 -20.93 -24.89
N PRO A 9 7.63 -20.91 -25.42
CA PRO A 9 8.50 -22.08 -25.52
C PRO A 9 8.98 -22.62 -24.16
N LEU A 10 9.25 -21.74 -23.19
CA LEU A 10 9.69 -22.12 -21.85
C LEU A 10 8.56 -22.80 -21.06
N LEU A 11 7.35 -22.24 -21.17
CA LEU A 11 6.15 -22.81 -20.56
C LEU A 11 5.88 -24.22 -21.13
N SER A 12 5.90 -24.38 -22.45
CA SER A 12 5.70 -25.67 -23.13
C SER A 12 6.75 -26.71 -22.75
N TYR A 13 8.03 -26.32 -22.62
CA TYR A 13 9.10 -27.22 -22.21
C TYR A 13 8.92 -27.76 -20.79
N VAL A 14 8.61 -26.89 -19.82
CA VAL A 14 8.39 -27.27 -18.41
C VAL A 14 7.22 -28.26 -18.29
N PHE A 15 6.14 -28.05 -19.03
CA PHE A 15 5.01 -28.99 -19.06
C PHE A 15 5.35 -30.35 -19.68
N SER A 16 6.17 -30.38 -20.73
CA SER A 16 6.60 -31.64 -21.36
C SER A 16 7.43 -32.54 -20.41
N ARG A 17 8.21 -31.92 -19.51
CA ARG A 17 9.05 -32.61 -18.51
C ARG A 17 8.24 -33.07 -17.28
N LEU A 18 7.24 -32.33 -16.86
CA LEU A 18 6.39 -32.72 -15.72
C LEU A 18 5.47 -33.91 -16.05
N SER A 19 5.04 -34.01 -17.31
CA SER A 19 4.27 -35.16 -17.80
C SER A 19 5.07 -36.48 -17.76
N SER A 20 6.41 -36.41 -17.70
CA SER A 20 7.29 -37.58 -17.56
C SER A 20 7.58 -37.99 -16.11
N PHE A 21 7.12 -37.21 -15.11
CA PHE A 21 7.25 -37.53 -13.68
C PHE A 21 5.86 -37.79 -13.07
N GLY A 22 5.14 -38.78 -13.60
CA GLY A 22 4.02 -39.39 -12.89
C GLY A 22 4.49 -40.21 -11.69
N PRO A 23 3.69 -40.37 -10.63
CA PRO A 23 4.13 -40.94 -9.36
C PRO A 23 4.60 -42.39 -9.52
N SER A 24 5.79 -42.69 -8.98
CA SER A 24 6.28 -44.06 -8.86
C SER A 24 5.35 -44.88 -7.96
N LYS A 25 4.94 -46.05 -8.45
CA LYS A 25 4.25 -47.10 -7.69
C LYS A 25 4.87 -47.27 -6.29
N LEU A 26 4.07 -47.05 -5.24
CA LEU A 26 4.37 -47.49 -3.88
C LEU A 26 4.10 -49.01 -3.75
N PRO A 27 4.81 -49.75 -2.87
CA PRO A 27 4.69 -51.20 -2.76
C PRO A 27 3.41 -51.63 -2.03
N SER A 28 2.78 -52.68 -2.55
CA SER A 28 1.60 -53.35 -2.03
C SER A 28 1.86 -54.21 -0.79
N THR A 29 0.90 -54.25 0.14
CA THR A 29 0.64 -55.38 1.07
C THR A 29 -0.85 -55.75 1.06
N PRO A 30 -1.23 -57.00 1.38
CA PRO A 30 -2.20 -57.77 0.60
C PRO A 30 -3.60 -57.94 1.23
N ASN A 31 -4.50 -58.51 0.42
CA ASN A 31 -5.81 -59.14 0.72
C ASN A 31 -7.06 -58.25 0.70
N SER A 32 -7.79 -58.25 -0.42
CA SER A 32 -9.02 -59.07 -0.61
C SER A 32 -9.73 -58.70 -1.94
N ASP A 33 -9.57 -59.55 -2.96
CA ASP A 33 -10.48 -59.71 -4.11
C ASP A 33 -11.77 -60.45 -3.66
N PRO A 34 -12.80 -60.77 -4.50
CA PRO A 34 -13.03 -60.58 -5.96
C PRO A 34 -14.50 -60.09 -6.29
N PRO A 35 -15.10 -60.19 -7.52
CA PRO A 35 -14.70 -60.94 -8.73
C PRO A 35 -14.75 -60.26 -10.12
N PHE A 36 -13.78 -60.70 -10.95
CA PHE A 36 -13.86 -61.20 -12.33
C PHE A 36 -15.11 -60.90 -13.17
N ASP A 37 -14.88 -60.44 -14.40
CA ASP A 37 -15.54 -61.03 -15.57
C ASP A 37 -14.57 -61.19 -16.76
N LEU A 38 -14.70 -62.32 -17.46
CA LEU A 38 -13.86 -62.79 -18.56
C LEU A 38 -14.31 -62.21 -19.91
N GLU A 39 -13.36 -62.18 -20.85
CA GLU A 39 -13.49 -62.42 -22.31
C GLU A 39 -12.87 -61.32 -23.19
N GLN A 40 -11.58 -61.49 -23.57
CA GLN A 40 -11.13 -61.66 -24.97
C GLN A 40 -9.58 -61.74 -25.07
N PRO A 41 -9.02 -62.56 -26.00
CA PRO A 41 -7.58 -62.81 -26.13
C PRO A 41 -6.87 -61.74 -26.98
N PRO A 42 -5.52 -61.64 -26.93
CA PRO A 42 -4.79 -60.49 -27.48
C PRO A 42 -4.56 -60.64 -28.99
N PRO A 43 -4.61 -59.55 -29.79
CA PRO A 43 -4.04 -59.59 -31.13
C PRO A 43 -2.56 -59.20 -31.12
N ILE A 44 -1.83 -60.02 -31.88
CA ILE A 44 -0.41 -60.01 -32.19
C ILE A 44 -0.06 -58.78 -33.05
N HIS A 45 1.13 -58.24 -32.80
CA HIS A 45 1.79 -57.21 -33.61
C HIS A 45 1.98 -57.64 -35.08
N ASP A 46 1.73 -56.73 -36.02
CA ASP A 46 2.40 -56.73 -37.31
C ASP A 46 2.88 -55.30 -37.66
N PRO A 47 4.08 -55.11 -38.24
CA PRO A 47 4.76 -53.82 -38.35
C PRO A 47 4.59 -53.25 -39.75
N SER A 48 3.80 -52.19 -39.91
CA SER A 48 3.96 -51.17 -40.98
C SER A 48 2.79 -50.17 -41.01
N ALA A 49 2.89 -49.14 -40.18
CA ALA A 49 2.28 -47.85 -40.49
C ALA A 49 3.06 -46.75 -39.75
N SER A 50 3.96 -46.11 -40.49
CA SER A 50 4.69 -44.92 -40.07
C SER A 50 3.74 -43.79 -39.66
N SER A 51 3.83 -43.34 -38.42
CA SER A 51 3.62 -41.93 -38.07
C SER A 51 4.86 -41.44 -37.33
N SER A 52 5.40 -40.36 -37.87
CA SER A 52 6.70 -39.77 -37.64
C SER A 52 6.97 -39.44 -36.18
N SER A 53 7.96 -40.10 -35.61
CA SER A 53 8.81 -39.55 -34.56
C SER A 53 9.40 -38.22 -35.03
N THR A 54 9.21 -37.15 -34.28
CA THR A 54 10.08 -35.98 -34.37
C THR A 54 10.39 -35.50 -32.95
N ASN A 55 11.45 -36.09 -32.42
CA ASN A 55 12.53 -35.46 -31.65
C ASN A 55 12.22 -34.53 -30.45
N PRO A 56 12.78 -34.86 -29.27
CA PRO A 56 13.41 -33.85 -28.43
C PRO A 56 14.88 -34.21 -28.10
N PRO A 57 15.84 -34.08 -29.06
CA PRO A 57 17.24 -33.90 -28.69
C PRO A 57 17.79 -32.49 -28.91
N GLN A 58 17.04 -31.52 -29.46
CA GLN A 58 17.63 -30.24 -29.91
C GLN A 58 17.51 -29.03 -28.95
N MET A 59 16.83 -29.13 -27.79
CA MET A 59 16.74 -28.00 -26.84
C MET A 59 17.50 -28.20 -25.52
N VAL A 60 18.06 -29.37 -25.27
CA VAL A 60 18.93 -29.61 -24.09
C VAL A 60 20.32 -28.98 -24.31
N ASP A 61 20.78 -28.89 -25.56
CA ASP A 61 22.03 -28.20 -25.92
C ASP A 61 21.91 -26.66 -25.89
N GLN A 62 20.69 -26.11 -25.91
CA GLN A 62 20.47 -24.66 -25.87
C GLN A 62 20.34 -24.10 -24.44
N MET A 63 20.14 -24.94 -23.42
CA MET A 63 19.84 -24.47 -22.07
C MET A 63 20.53 -25.30 -20.96
N PRO A 64 21.83 -25.07 -20.68
CA PRO A 64 22.63 -25.89 -19.76
C PRO A 64 22.21 -25.77 -18.27
N TYR A 65 21.58 -24.67 -17.86
CA TYR A 65 21.27 -24.37 -16.46
C TYR A 65 19.89 -24.87 -15.97
N MET A 66 19.07 -25.48 -16.84
CA MET A 66 17.72 -25.97 -16.46
C MET A 66 17.73 -27.25 -15.61
N SER A 67 18.86 -27.94 -15.51
CA SER A 67 19.03 -29.14 -14.68
C SER A 67 19.40 -28.82 -13.23
N HIS A 68 19.58 -27.54 -12.87
CA HIS A 68 20.06 -27.15 -11.54
C HIS A 68 18.92 -27.24 -10.50
N PRO A 69 19.08 -27.97 -9.37
CA PRO A 69 18.02 -28.16 -8.36
C PRO A 69 17.43 -26.86 -7.78
N LYS A 70 18.20 -25.76 -7.67
CA LYS A 70 17.68 -24.46 -7.21
C LYS A 70 16.72 -23.81 -8.20
N VAL A 71 17.00 -23.94 -9.50
CA VAL A 71 16.13 -23.44 -10.58
C VAL A 71 14.82 -24.22 -10.61
N LEU A 72 14.88 -25.55 -10.46
CA LEU A 72 13.69 -26.41 -10.39
C LEU A 72 12.79 -26.10 -9.18
N ALA A 73 13.39 -25.84 -8.01
CA ALA A 73 12.64 -25.46 -6.81
C ALA A 73 11.93 -24.11 -6.97
N SER A 74 12.63 -23.09 -7.49
CA SER A 74 12.05 -21.76 -7.75
C SER A 74 10.98 -21.77 -8.85
N MET A 75 11.08 -22.68 -9.83
CA MET A 75 10.06 -22.83 -10.88
C MET A 75 8.78 -23.52 -10.38
N THR A 76 8.79 -24.19 -9.22
CA THR A 76 7.66 -24.98 -8.72
C THR A 76 6.42 -24.12 -8.41
N HIS A 77 6.61 -22.91 -7.87
CA HIS A 77 5.51 -21.97 -7.61
C HIS A 77 4.90 -21.42 -8.90
N ALA A 78 5.72 -20.94 -9.83
CA ALA A 78 5.25 -20.45 -11.14
C ALA A 78 4.52 -21.55 -11.93
N VAL A 79 4.95 -22.80 -11.80
CA VAL A 79 4.26 -23.97 -12.38
C VAL A 79 2.90 -24.21 -11.74
N SER A 80 2.79 -24.06 -10.41
CA SER A 80 1.53 -24.20 -9.68
C SER A 80 0.52 -23.13 -10.09
N ASP A 81 0.95 -21.87 -10.20
CA ASP A 81 0.10 -20.74 -10.57
C ASP A 81 -0.42 -20.86 -12.01
N VAL A 82 0.43 -21.33 -12.92
CA VAL A 82 0.06 -21.62 -14.32
C VAL A 82 -0.89 -22.81 -14.40
N ALA A 83 -0.68 -23.86 -13.60
CA ALA A 83 -1.57 -25.02 -13.55
C ALA A 83 -2.95 -24.65 -12.99
N HIS A 84 -3.00 -23.80 -11.96
CA HIS A 84 -4.24 -23.29 -11.37
C HIS A 84 -5.00 -22.41 -12.38
N THR A 85 -4.31 -21.45 -13.00
CA THR A 85 -4.86 -20.57 -14.03
C THR A 85 -5.43 -21.36 -15.22
N ARG A 86 -4.76 -22.44 -15.62
CA ARG A 86 -5.25 -23.37 -16.68
C ARG A 86 -6.48 -24.14 -16.24
N SER A 87 -6.55 -24.57 -14.98
CA SER A 87 -7.72 -25.25 -14.42
C SER A 87 -8.94 -24.34 -14.47
N VAL A 88 -8.80 -23.09 -14.04
CA VAL A 88 -9.87 -22.08 -14.06
C VAL A 88 -10.30 -21.76 -15.49
N LEU A 89 -9.35 -21.55 -16.41
CA LEU A 89 -9.64 -21.35 -17.83
C LEU A 89 -10.36 -22.54 -18.48
N LYS A 90 -10.10 -23.77 -18.02
CA LYS A 90 -10.80 -24.98 -18.49
C LYS A 90 -12.24 -25.02 -17.98
N THR A 91 -12.51 -24.51 -16.79
CA THR A 91 -13.87 -24.40 -16.22
C THR A 91 -14.71 -23.28 -16.85
N LEU A 92 -14.08 -22.22 -17.36
CA LEU A 92 -14.75 -21.07 -17.97
C LEU A 92 -15.32 -21.34 -19.38
N GLY A 93 -14.88 -22.41 -20.05
CA GLY A 93 -15.35 -22.77 -21.39
C GLY A 93 -14.58 -22.08 -22.54
N PRO A 94 -15.09 -22.16 -23.78
CA PRO A 94 -14.42 -21.57 -24.93
C PRO A 94 -14.50 -20.03 -24.91
N ARG A 95 -13.41 -19.38 -25.33
CA ARG A 95 -13.36 -17.91 -25.44
C ARG A 95 -14.36 -17.44 -26.52
N PRO A 96 -15.18 -16.40 -26.24
CA PRO A 96 -15.99 -15.75 -27.25
C PRO A 96 -15.13 -15.23 -28.40
N ASP A 97 -15.56 -15.48 -29.63
CA ASP A 97 -14.98 -14.92 -30.83
C ASP A 97 -15.16 -13.39 -30.89
N LEU A 98 -14.25 -12.71 -31.59
CA LEU A 98 -14.26 -11.24 -31.70
C LEU A 98 -15.54 -10.72 -32.35
N GLU A 99 -16.09 -11.47 -33.32
CA GLU A 99 -17.33 -11.12 -34.00
C GLU A 99 -18.54 -11.17 -33.05
N SER A 100 -18.65 -12.20 -32.21
CA SER A 100 -19.67 -12.26 -31.14
C SER A 100 -19.55 -11.14 -30.10
N VAL A 101 -18.34 -10.72 -29.77
CA VAL A 101 -18.09 -9.61 -28.84
C VAL A 101 -18.52 -8.27 -29.45
N ASP A 102 -18.16 -8.02 -30.70
CA ASP A 102 -18.55 -6.81 -31.41
C ASP A 102 -20.05 -6.76 -31.65
N MET A 103 -20.67 -7.91 -31.96
CA MET A 103 -22.12 -8.06 -32.04
C MET A 103 -22.79 -7.75 -30.70
N ALA A 104 -22.24 -8.24 -29.57
CA ALA A 104 -22.77 -7.96 -28.24
C ALA A 104 -22.67 -6.47 -27.88
N ARG A 105 -21.56 -5.79 -28.23
CA ARG A 105 -21.41 -4.33 -28.04
C ARG A 105 -22.43 -3.55 -28.87
N SER A 106 -22.60 -3.93 -30.15
CA SER A 106 -23.57 -3.31 -31.04
C SER A 106 -25.00 -3.47 -30.51
N LYS A 107 -25.37 -4.68 -30.07
CA LYS A 107 -26.70 -4.96 -29.50
C LYS A 107 -26.97 -4.21 -28.21
N LEU A 108 -25.97 -4.04 -27.33
CA LEU A 108 -26.11 -3.20 -26.14
C LEU A 108 -26.39 -1.74 -26.49
N ALA A 109 -25.71 -1.20 -27.50
CA ALA A 109 -25.93 0.17 -27.97
C ALA A 109 -27.33 0.35 -28.60
N GLU A 110 -27.82 -0.65 -29.36
CA GLU A 110 -29.19 -0.67 -29.90
C GLU A 110 -30.24 -0.67 -28.78
N ILE A 111 -30.06 -1.49 -27.75
CA ILE A 111 -30.96 -1.56 -26.58
C ILE A 111 -30.95 -0.23 -25.82
N GLU A 112 -29.80 0.42 -25.67
CA GLU A 112 -29.69 1.74 -25.02
C GLU A 112 -30.37 2.85 -25.82
N SER A 113 -30.25 2.82 -27.14
CA SER A 113 -30.97 3.75 -28.01
C SER A 113 -32.48 3.54 -27.94
N SER A 114 -32.95 2.29 -27.95
CA SER A 114 -34.36 1.92 -27.84
C SER A 114 -34.96 2.30 -26.47
N LEU A 115 -34.20 2.08 -25.39
CA LEU A 115 -34.56 2.49 -24.04
C LEU A 115 -34.71 4.01 -23.95
N SER A 116 -33.76 4.76 -24.51
CA SER A 116 -33.79 6.23 -24.49
C SER A 116 -35.03 6.77 -25.21
N LYS A 117 -35.37 6.23 -26.39
CA LYS A 117 -36.58 6.60 -27.13
C LYS A 117 -37.87 6.27 -26.36
N SER A 118 -37.95 5.07 -25.78
CA SER A 118 -39.11 4.64 -25.00
C SER A 118 -39.33 5.51 -23.74
N LEU A 119 -38.25 5.95 -23.09
CA LEU A 119 -38.32 6.85 -21.95
C LEU A 119 -38.73 8.27 -22.35
N GLU A 120 -38.28 8.76 -23.51
CA GLU A 120 -38.67 10.06 -24.05
C GLU A 120 -40.17 10.09 -24.42
N GLU A 121 -40.69 9.04 -25.07
CA GLU A 121 -42.12 8.89 -25.36
C GLU A 121 -42.97 8.83 -24.08
N LEU A 122 -42.47 8.19 -23.01
CA LEU A 122 -43.13 8.15 -21.72
C LEU A 122 -43.23 9.55 -21.07
N VAL A 123 -42.17 10.36 -21.16
CA VAL A 123 -42.15 11.73 -20.61
C VAL A 123 -43.09 12.67 -21.39
N LEU A 124 -43.22 12.46 -22.70
CA LEU A 124 -44.10 13.26 -23.57
C LEU A 124 -45.59 12.83 -23.50
N SER A 125 -45.91 11.77 -22.76
CA SER A 125 -47.27 11.23 -22.66
C SER A 125 -48.23 12.20 -21.95
N PRO A 126 -49.36 12.59 -22.58
CA PRO A 126 -50.31 13.51 -21.96
C PRO A 126 -51.06 12.85 -20.81
N ARG A 127 -51.32 13.61 -19.73
CA ARG A 127 -52.11 13.13 -18.59
C ARG A 127 -53.59 12.96 -18.96
N PRO A 128 -54.20 11.78 -18.74
CA PRO A 128 -55.63 11.56 -18.92
C PRO A 128 -56.46 12.46 -17.98
N VAL A 129 -57.65 12.88 -18.43
CA VAL A 129 -58.49 13.82 -17.69
C VAL A 129 -59.12 13.18 -16.45
N GLU A 130 -59.29 11.84 -16.44
CA GLU A 130 -59.91 11.11 -15.33
C GLU A 130 -58.99 10.81 -14.14
N LEU A 131 -57.66 10.91 -14.29
CA LEU A 131 -56.69 10.55 -13.23
C LEU A 131 -56.16 11.77 -12.47
N ASP A 132 -56.06 11.64 -11.14
CA ASP A 132 -55.42 12.64 -10.29
C ASP A 132 -53.91 12.77 -10.59
N ARG A 133 -53.34 13.94 -10.29
CA ARG A 133 -51.95 14.27 -10.59
C ARG A 133 -50.95 13.38 -9.84
N LEU A 134 -51.27 12.95 -8.62
CA LEU A 134 -50.40 12.08 -7.83
C LEU A 134 -50.43 10.63 -8.34
N GLU A 135 -51.62 10.12 -8.67
CA GLU A 135 -51.81 8.79 -9.24
C GLU A 135 -51.18 8.66 -10.64
N TRP A 136 -51.28 9.70 -11.47
CA TRP A 136 -50.62 9.74 -12.77
C TRP A 136 -49.08 9.70 -12.65
N ARG A 137 -48.52 10.38 -11.65
CA ARG A 137 -47.07 10.34 -11.37
C ARG A 137 -46.61 8.96 -10.91
N ALA A 138 -47.39 8.31 -10.04
CA ALA A 138 -47.11 6.94 -9.61
C ALA A 138 -47.15 5.96 -10.80
N HIS A 139 -48.18 6.06 -11.64
CA HIS A 139 -48.32 5.22 -12.83
C HIS A 139 -47.20 5.43 -13.87
N LEU A 140 -46.72 6.67 -14.06
CA LEU A 140 -45.54 6.95 -14.89
C LEU A 140 -44.27 6.34 -14.30
N ALA A 141 -44.06 6.45 -12.98
CA ALA A 141 -42.90 5.85 -12.31
C ALA A 141 -42.90 4.31 -12.43
N ASP A 142 -44.06 3.66 -12.27
CA ASP A 142 -44.20 2.22 -12.42
C ASP A 142 -43.89 1.76 -13.86
N LYS A 143 -44.39 2.50 -14.87
CA LYS A 143 -44.09 2.21 -16.28
C LYS A 143 -42.62 2.44 -16.63
N GLU A 144 -42.02 3.53 -16.14
CA GLU A 144 -40.58 3.79 -16.30
C GLU A 144 -39.76 2.63 -15.71
N GLN A 145 -40.12 2.17 -14.51
CA GLN A 145 -39.45 1.07 -13.85
C GLN A 145 -39.58 -0.24 -14.67
N GLN A 146 -40.75 -0.54 -15.21
CA GLN A 146 -40.97 -1.72 -16.06
C GLN A 146 -40.12 -1.67 -17.34
N ILE A 147 -40.05 -0.52 -18.02
CA ILE A 147 -39.25 -0.32 -19.23
C ILE A 147 -37.76 -0.54 -18.94
N ARG A 148 -37.25 0.06 -17.84
CA ARG A 148 -35.86 -0.12 -17.41
C ARG A 148 -35.55 -1.57 -17.03
N GLN A 149 -36.47 -2.24 -16.33
CA GLN A 149 -36.30 -3.66 -15.96
C GLN A 149 -36.28 -4.58 -17.18
N GLN A 150 -37.12 -4.31 -18.19
CA GLN A 150 -37.14 -5.10 -19.43
C GLN A 150 -35.84 -4.91 -20.22
N ALA A 151 -35.38 -3.67 -20.37
CA ALA A 151 -34.10 -3.39 -21.02
C ALA A 151 -32.92 -4.06 -20.28
N GLU A 152 -32.91 -4.07 -18.94
CA GLU A 152 -31.84 -4.71 -18.18
C GLU A 152 -31.82 -6.24 -18.33
N LYS A 153 -33.00 -6.88 -18.42
CA LYS A 153 -33.10 -8.32 -18.74
C LYS A 153 -32.49 -8.65 -20.10
N GLU A 154 -32.76 -7.81 -21.11
CA GLU A 154 -32.21 -7.97 -22.46
C GLU A 154 -30.70 -7.71 -22.49
N LYS A 155 -30.21 -6.70 -21.75
CA LYS A 155 -28.78 -6.41 -21.61
C LYS A 155 -28.00 -7.54 -20.92
N SER A 156 -28.63 -8.26 -19.99
CA SER A 156 -27.96 -9.28 -19.16
C SER A 156 -27.23 -10.33 -19.99
N ILE A 157 -27.81 -10.78 -21.11
CA ILE A 157 -27.22 -11.84 -21.94
C ILE A 157 -25.91 -11.35 -22.60
N TYR A 158 -25.93 -10.12 -23.14
CA TYR A 158 -24.77 -9.52 -23.80
C TYR A 158 -23.68 -9.11 -22.80
N LYS A 159 -24.07 -8.65 -21.60
CA LYS A 159 -23.14 -8.37 -20.50
C LYS A 159 -22.36 -9.63 -20.09
N SER A 160 -23.02 -10.79 -20.04
CA SER A 160 -22.35 -12.07 -19.72
C SER A 160 -21.29 -12.45 -20.76
N ILE A 161 -21.52 -12.17 -22.05
CA ILE A 161 -20.55 -12.44 -23.13
C ILE A 161 -19.31 -11.54 -22.98
N LEU A 162 -19.51 -10.26 -22.67
CA LEU A 162 -18.41 -9.31 -22.43
C LEU A 162 -17.60 -9.67 -21.19
N GLN A 163 -18.27 -10.00 -20.08
CA GLN A 163 -17.61 -10.45 -18.85
C GLN A 163 -16.77 -11.70 -19.09
N LEU A 164 -17.28 -12.67 -19.85
CA LEU A 164 -16.52 -13.88 -20.20
C LEU A 164 -15.28 -13.54 -21.04
N HIS A 165 -15.39 -12.60 -21.99
CA HIS A 165 -14.25 -12.13 -22.78
C HIS A 165 -13.18 -11.44 -21.91
N GLU A 166 -13.60 -10.56 -20.99
CA GLU A 166 -12.72 -9.85 -20.07
C GLU A 166 -11.98 -10.82 -19.13
N MET A 167 -12.67 -11.82 -18.61
CA MET A 167 -12.04 -12.88 -17.81
C MET A 167 -10.97 -13.63 -18.61
N HIS A 168 -11.26 -14.01 -19.86
CA HIS A 168 -10.27 -14.66 -20.71
C HIS A 168 -9.06 -13.77 -21.02
N GLU A 169 -9.25 -12.46 -21.17
CA GLU A 169 -8.16 -11.50 -21.36
C GLU A 169 -7.30 -11.38 -20.10
N ALA A 170 -7.92 -11.27 -18.92
CA ALA A 170 -7.24 -11.17 -17.63
C ALA A 170 -6.37 -12.41 -17.34
N TYR A 171 -6.93 -13.62 -17.50
CA TYR A 171 -6.16 -14.85 -17.34
C TYR A 171 -5.09 -15.03 -18.42
N GLY A 172 -5.29 -14.47 -19.62
CA GLY A 172 -4.26 -14.42 -20.66
C GLY A 172 -3.05 -13.56 -20.26
N LYS A 173 -3.29 -12.42 -19.58
CA LYS A 173 -2.22 -11.56 -19.03
C LYS A 173 -1.45 -12.27 -17.93
N LEU A 174 -2.15 -12.92 -16.99
CA LEU A 174 -1.52 -13.71 -15.92
C LEU A 174 -0.59 -14.81 -16.46
N LEU A 175 -0.99 -15.51 -17.53
CA LEU A 175 -0.14 -16.52 -18.17
C LEU A 175 1.12 -15.92 -18.81
N LYS A 176 1.01 -14.73 -19.40
CA LYS A 176 2.16 -14.03 -19.99
C LYS A 176 3.13 -13.55 -18.90
N GLU A 177 2.61 -13.01 -17.81
CA GLU A 177 3.39 -12.59 -16.65
C GLU A 177 4.13 -13.76 -15.99
N ALA A 178 3.48 -14.91 -15.87
CA ALA A 178 4.10 -16.13 -15.36
C ALA A 178 5.26 -16.60 -16.24
N GLU A 179 5.15 -16.45 -17.57
CA GLU A 179 6.25 -16.80 -18.46
C GLU A 179 7.42 -15.81 -18.36
N GLU A 180 7.13 -14.50 -18.32
CA GLU A 180 8.15 -13.47 -18.12
C GLU A 180 8.92 -13.67 -16.81
N MET A 181 8.24 -14.17 -15.76
CA MET A 181 8.87 -14.55 -14.50
C MET A 181 9.83 -15.74 -14.66
N LEU A 182 9.43 -16.78 -15.41
CA LEU A 182 10.28 -17.95 -15.68
C LEU A 182 11.54 -17.58 -16.48
N VAL A 183 11.42 -16.67 -17.46
CA VAL A 183 12.56 -16.15 -18.23
C VAL A 183 13.56 -15.45 -17.29
N LYS A 184 13.06 -14.58 -16.40
CA LYS A 184 13.90 -13.86 -15.43
C LYS A 184 14.62 -14.81 -14.47
N ILE A 185 13.96 -15.87 -14.01
CA ILE A 185 14.58 -16.89 -13.14
C ILE A 185 15.73 -17.59 -13.89
N TYR A 186 15.54 -17.91 -15.17
CA TYR A 186 16.56 -18.55 -15.99
C TYR A 186 17.77 -17.63 -16.29
N GLU A 187 17.53 -16.37 -16.64
CA GLU A 187 18.60 -15.39 -16.88
C GLU A 187 19.43 -15.10 -15.62
N LYS A 188 18.78 -15.04 -14.45
CA LYS A 188 19.47 -14.90 -13.16
C LYS A 188 20.41 -16.08 -12.89
N ALA A 189 20.01 -17.32 -13.22
CA ALA A 189 20.86 -18.50 -13.03
C ALA A 189 22.15 -18.46 -13.89
N GLY A 190 22.08 -17.91 -15.10
CA GLY A 190 23.26 -17.73 -15.96
C GLY A 190 24.28 -16.72 -15.40
N LYS A 191 23.81 -15.60 -14.81
CA LYS A 191 24.66 -14.57 -14.20
C LYS A 191 25.32 -15.00 -12.88
N VAL A 192 24.78 -16.01 -12.21
CA VAL A 192 25.38 -16.57 -10.98
C VAL A 192 26.68 -17.33 -11.28
N ALA A 193 26.83 -17.91 -12.47
CA ALA A 193 28.00 -18.71 -12.86
C ALA A 193 29.25 -17.88 -13.20
N GLU A 194 29.10 -16.66 -13.73
CA GLU A 194 30.23 -15.79 -14.12
C GLU A 194 30.80 -14.95 -12.94
N ASN A 195 30.03 -14.78 -11.86
CA ASN A 195 30.41 -13.98 -10.69
C ASN A 195 31.06 -14.81 -9.55
N SER A 196 31.37 -16.08 -9.76
CA SER A 196 31.79 -17.02 -8.70
C SER A 196 33.14 -16.70 -8.06
N GLY A 197 34.07 -16.04 -8.78
CA GLY A 197 35.43 -15.77 -8.27
C GLY A 197 35.53 -14.73 -7.15
N GLU A 198 34.74 -13.65 -7.19
CA GLU A 198 34.77 -12.61 -6.15
C GLU A 198 33.83 -12.92 -4.96
N VAL A 199 32.80 -13.74 -5.19
CA VAL A 199 31.84 -14.15 -4.15
C VAL A 199 32.48 -15.16 -3.18
N GLU A 200 33.48 -15.93 -3.62
CA GLU A 200 34.24 -16.82 -2.73
C GLU A 200 35.05 -16.05 -1.69
N GLU A 201 35.73 -14.94 -2.05
CA GLU A 201 36.51 -14.14 -1.08
C GLU A 201 35.64 -13.50 0.00
N ALA A 202 34.49 -12.95 -0.35
CA ALA A 202 33.56 -12.35 0.61
C ALA A 202 32.97 -13.39 1.58
N ASN A 203 32.70 -14.61 1.10
CA ASN A 203 32.28 -15.72 1.94
C ASN A 203 33.39 -16.16 2.90
N VAL A 204 34.65 -16.15 2.47
CA VAL A 204 35.80 -16.48 3.33
C VAL A 204 35.92 -15.49 4.50
N GLU A 205 35.71 -14.19 4.28
CA GLU A 205 35.76 -13.19 5.36
C GLU A 205 34.62 -13.38 6.38
N VAL A 206 33.39 -13.67 5.92
CA VAL A 206 32.27 -14.01 6.82
C VAL A 206 32.56 -15.27 7.63
N VAL A 207 33.17 -16.29 7.01
CA VAL A 207 33.62 -17.50 7.72
C VAL A 207 34.71 -17.18 8.74
N GLY A 208 35.66 -16.31 8.41
CA GLY A 208 36.70 -15.86 9.35
C GLY A 208 36.14 -15.16 10.58
N ILE A 209 35.12 -14.31 10.40
CA ILE A 209 34.43 -13.65 11.53
C ILE A 209 33.68 -14.67 12.39
N LEU A 210 33.06 -15.69 11.78
CA LEU A 210 32.41 -16.77 12.53
C LEU A 210 33.40 -17.60 13.34
N GLU A 211 34.62 -17.80 12.85
CA GLU A 211 35.70 -18.47 13.59
C GLU A 211 36.23 -17.58 14.74
N GLU A 212 36.42 -16.28 14.51
CA GLU A 212 36.82 -15.33 15.55
C GLU A 212 35.75 -15.21 16.66
N ALA A 213 34.47 -15.24 16.28
CA ALA A 213 33.34 -15.21 17.19
C ALA A 213 33.29 -16.41 18.17
N GLN A 214 33.90 -17.55 17.82
CA GLN A 214 33.98 -18.70 18.71
C GLN A 214 35.01 -18.51 19.84
N GLY A 215 35.95 -17.57 19.68
CA GLY A 215 37.03 -17.32 20.62
C GLY A 215 36.93 -16.00 21.42
N ARG A 216 36.07 -15.06 20.99
CA ARG A 216 35.92 -13.73 21.60
C ARG A 216 34.47 -13.21 21.53
N GLU A 217 34.10 -12.36 22.47
CA GLU A 217 32.89 -11.53 22.36
C GLU A 217 33.14 -10.43 21.31
N LEU A 218 32.53 -10.57 20.13
CA LEU A 218 32.51 -9.55 19.09
C LEU A 218 31.33 -8.61 19.35
N GLU A 219 31.61 -7.33 19.60
CA GLU A 219 30.56 -6.33 19.82
C GLU A 219 30.18 -5.57 18.55
N ARG A 220 31.10 -5.42 17.58
CA ARG A 220 30.87 -4.64 16.36
C ARG A 220 31.41 -5.40 15.16
N VAL A 221 30.58 -5.58 14.14
CA VAL A 221 30.98 -6.19 12.88
C VAL A 221 30.58 -5.29 11.72
N ASP A 222 31.54 -4.98 10.86
CA ASP A 222 31.33 -4.25 9.61
C ASP A 222 31.68 -5.14 8.41
N LEU A 223 30.65 -5.46 7.66
CA LEU A 223 30.66 -6.27 6.44
C LEU A 223 30.12 -5.46 5.25
N SER A 224 30.18 -4.13 5.33
CA SER A 224 29.68 -3.26 4.27
C SER A 224 30.51 -3.33 2.98
N GLY A 225 29.86 -3.21 1.83
CA GLY A 225 30.54 -3.12 0.53
C GLY A 225 31.19 -4.42 0.04
N ARG A 226 30.86 -5.58 0.63
CA ARG A 226 31.54 -6.86 0.38
C ARG A 226 30.87 -7.73 -0.69
N LYS A 227 29.87 -7.20 -1.42
CA LYS A 227 29.11 -7.93 -2.47
C LYS A 227 28.48 -9.24 -1.95
N LEU A 228 28.17 -9.32 -0.65
CA LEU A 228 27.58 -10.52 -0.03
C LEU A 228 26.20 -10.80 -0.61
N ARG A 229 25.93 -12.06 -0.97
CA ARG A 229 24.61 -12.49 -1.50
C ARG A 229 23.70 -13.11 -0.44
N PHE A 230 24.28 -13.71 0.59
CA PHE A 230 23.56 -14.31 1.70
C PHE A 230 24.33 -14.10 3.00
N LEU A 231 23.61 -14.00 4.11
CA LEU A 231 24.16 -14.05 5.45
C LEU A 231 23.95 -15.48 6.01
N PRO A 232 25.00 -16.20 6.43
CA PRO A 232 24.85 -17.55 6.99
C PRO A 232 24.05 -17.56 8.30
N GLU A 233 23.23 -18.59 8.52
CA GLU A 233 22.44 -18.73 9.77
C GLU A 233 23.30 -18.78 11.04
N ALA A 234 24.54 -19.25 10.92
CA ALA A 234 25.49 -19.30 12.02
C ALA A 234 25.79 -17.92 12.62
N PHE A 235 25.58 -16.84 11.87
CA PHE A 235 25.82 -15.48 12.33
C PHE A 235 24.90 -15.09 13.49
N GLY A 236 23.69 -15.67 13.55
CA GLY A 236 22.77 -15.50 14.68
C GLY A 236 23.28 -16.02 16.02
N LYS A 237 24.39 -16.78 16.05
CA LYS A 237 24.97 -17.30 17.30
C LYS A 237 25.86 -16.29 18.02
N ILE A 238 26.18 -15.15 17.38
CA ILE A 238 27.06 -14.12 17.94
C ILE A 238 26.26 -13.21 18.88
N SER A 239 25.80 -13.76 20.01
CA SER A 239 24.91 -13.06 20.96
C SER A 239 25.54 -11.83 21.64
N GLY A 240 26.86 -11.67 21.55
CA GLY A 240 27.59 -10.49 22.03
C GLY A 240 27.48 -9.24 21.16
N LEU A 241 26.93 -9.36 19.94
CA LEU A 241 26.97 -8.31 18.94
C LEU A 241 26.02 -7.15 19.28
N VAL A 242 26.55 -5.94 19.23
CA VAL A 242 25.85 -4.67 19.50
C VAL A 242 25.62 -3.90 18.21
N LEU A 243 26.58 -3.92 17.26
CA LEU A 243 26.46 -3.26 15.96
C LEU A 243 26.77 -4.23 14.83
N LEU A 244 25.86 -4.30 13.86
CA LEU A 244 26.05 -5.04 12.61
C LEU A 244 25.81 -4.13 11.40
N ASN A 245 26.86 -3.90 10.62
CA ASN A 245 26.76 -3.19 9.34
C ASN A 245 26.92 -4.18 8.17
N LEU A 246 25.85 -4.35 7.41
CA LEU A 246 25.73 -5.16 6.20
C LEU A 246 25.40 -4.30 4.97
N SER A 247 25.57 -2.98 5.05
CA SER A 247 25.18 -2.06 3.98
C SER A 247 25.95 -2.27 2.67
N ASN A 248 25.39 -1.84 1.55
CA ASN A 248 26.06 -1.88 0.24
C ASN A 248 26.50 -3.31 -0.18
N ASN A 249 25.61 -4.28 0.00
CA ASN A 249 25.84 -5.66 -0.41
C ASN A 249 24.81 -6.09 -1.47
N GLN A 250 24.69 -7.39 -1.73
CA GLN A 250 23.75 -7.99 -2.68
C GLN A 250 22.80 -8.96 -1.96
N LEU A 251 22.51 -8.72 -0.68
CA LEU A 251 21.69 -9.60 0.14
C LEU A 251 20.26 -9.60 -0.38
N GLU A 252 19.74 -10.78 -0.71
CA GLU A 252 18.34 -10.97 -1.13
C GLU A 252 17.44 -11.32 0.06
N VAL A 253 17.99 -11.95 1.10
CA VAL A 253 17.27 -12.40 2.29
C VAL A 253 18.15 -12.24 3.53
N ILE A 254 17.54 -11.90 4.67
CA ILE A 254 18.15 -12.00 5.99
C ILE A 254 17.59 -13.24 6.70
N PRO A 255 18.44 -14.14 7.22
CA PRO A 255 17.98 -15.37 7.86
C PRO A 255 17.28 -15.08 9.20
N ASP A 256 16.34 -15.95 9.58
CA ASP A 256 15.61 -15.82 10.85
C ASP A 256 16.49 -15.89 12.09
N SER A 257 17.67 -16.49 11.94
CA SER A 257 18.71 -16.53 12.97
C SER A 257 19.16 -15.14 13.43
N ILE A 258 18.88 -14.06 12.68
CA ILE A 258 19.22 -12.69 13.09
C ILE A 258 18.65 -12.36 14.48
N ALA A 259 17.51 -12.95 14.85
CA ALA A 259 16.91 -12.81 16.17
C ALA A 259 17.78 -13.31 17.33
N GLY A 260 18.78 -14.16 17.07
CA GLY A 260 19.74 -14.63 18.08
C GLY A 260 20.74 -13.55 18.52
N LEU A 261 20.80 -12.41 17.82
CA LEU A 261 21.62 -11.26 18.19
C LEU A 261 20.93 -10.42 19.29
N GLU A 262 20.73 -11.03 20.46
CA GLU A 262 19.90 -10.47 21.55
C GLU A 262 20.38 -9.09 22.06
N LYS A 263 21.67 -8.79 21.98
CA LYS A 263 22.27 -7.51 22.41
C LYS A 263 22.35 -6.45 21.30
N LEU A 264 21.83 -6.73 20.10
CA LEU A 264 21.98 -5.85 18.95
C LEU A 264 21.23 -4.54 19.17
N GLU A 265 21.95 -3.43 19.08
CA GLU A 265 21.42 -2.08 19.21
C GLU A 265 21.36 -1.36 17.86
N GLU A 266 22.29 -1.67 16.94
CA GLU A 266 22.37 -1.02 15.64
C GLU A 266 22.49 -2.07 14.53
N LEU A 267 21.54 -2.02 13.59
CA LEU A 267 21.50 -2.89 12.42
C LEU A 267 21.35 -2.05 11.15
N ASN A 268 22.40 -2.04 10.34
CA ASN A 268 22.37 -1.38 9.03
C ASN A 268 22.43 -2.44 7.93
N ILE A 269 21.36 -2.56 7.15
CA ILE A 269 21.22 -3.45 5.99
C ILE A 269 20.82 -2.64 4.75
N SER A 270 21.16 -1.35 4.74
CA SER A 270 20.83 -0.46 3.63
C SER A 270 21.54 -0.84 2.33
N SER A 271 21.01 -0.39 1.19
CA SER A 271 21.60 -0.60 -0.14
C SER A 271 21.89 -2.09 -0.43
N ASN A 272 20.83 -2.90 -0.35
CA ASN A 272 20.83 -4.34 -0.64
C ASN A 272 19.70 -4.68 -1.63
N LEU A 273 19.35 -5.95 -1.78
CA LEU A 273 18.32 -6.43 -2.71
C LEU A 273 17.14 -7.10 -1.99
N LEU A 274 16.90 -6.76 -0.72
CA LEU A 274 15.88 -7.40 0.11
C LEU A 274 14.47 -7.09 -0.42
N GLU A 275 13.66 -8.13 -0.62
CA GLU A 275 12.24 -8.01 -0.98
C GLU A 275 11.32 -8.02 0.24
N SER A 276 11.78 -8.60 1.36
CA SER A 276 11.12 -8.60 2.66
C SER A 276 12.14 -8.63 3.80
N LEU A 277 11.69 -8.26 5.00
CA LEU A 277 12.40 -8.55 6.24
C LEU A 277 11.86 -9.86 6.85
N PRO A 278 12.66 -10.62 7.61
CA PRO A 278 12.18 -11.79 8.33
C PRO A 278 11.28 -11.37 9.49
N ASP A 279 10.23 -12.15 9.78
CA ASP A 279 9.31 -11.87 10.90
C ASP A 279 10.04 -11.86 12.25
N SER A 280 11.11 -12.64 12.35
CA SER A 280 11.99 -12.71 13.51
C SER A 280 12.70 -11.40 13.86
N ILE A 281 12.71 -10.39 12.98
CA ILE A 281 13.28 -9.06 13.27
C ILE A 281 12.65 -8.43 14.53
N GLY A 282 11.35 -8.70 14.76
CA GLY A 282 10.61 -8.21 15.93
C GLY A 282 11.09 -8.75 17.28
N LEU A 283 11.98 -9.76 17.28
CA LEU A 283 12.55 -10.33 18.50
C LEU A 283 13.77 -9.54 19.00
N LEU A 284 14.30 -8.60 18.21
CA LEU A 284 15.45 -7.76 18.58
C LEU A 284 15.02 -6.62 19.51
N GLN A 285 14.73 -6.95 20.77
CA GLN A 285 14.15 -6.01 21.74
C GLN A 285 15.08 -4.85 22.13
N ASN A 286 16.40 -5.00 21.94
CA ASN A 286 17.39 -3.96 22.25
C ASN A 286 17.72 -3.06 21.05
N LEU A 287 17.14 -3.32 19.88
CA LEU A 287 17.45 -2.59 18.66
C LEU A 287 16.98 -1.13 18.77
N LYS A 288 17.93 -0.20 18.63
CA LYS A 288 17.72 1.25 18.70
C LYS A 288 17.73 1.88 17.32
N ILE A 289 18.60 1.41 16.42
CA ILE A 289 18.74 1.95 15.07
C ILE A 289 18.58 0.81 14.07
N LEU A 290 17.61 0.97 13.16
CA LEU A 290 17.41 0.06 12.04
C LEU A 290 17.40 0.85 10.73
N ASP A 291 18.39 0.59 9.88
CA ASP A 291 18.44 1.12 8.53
C ASP A 291 18.31 0.00 7.51
N VAL A 292 17.20 0.00 6.78
CA VAL A 292 16.90 -0.93 5.68
C VAL A 292 16.63 -0.16 4.38
N SER A 293 17.11 1.08 4.29
CA SER A 293 16.91 1.93 3.12
C SER A 293 17.58 1.40 1.86
N GLY A 294 17.10 1.78 0.68
CA GLY A 294 17.74 1.37 -0.59
C GLY A 294 17.63 -0.13 -0.85
N ASN A 295 16.50 -0.74 -0.53
CA ASN A 295 16.18 -2.14 -0.80
C ASN A 295 14.99 -2.23 -1.77
N LYS A 296 14.34 -3.40 -1.85
CA LYS A 296 13.15 -3.65 -2.69
C LYS A 296 11.96 -4.08 -1.84
N LEU A 297 11.88 -3.58 -0.60
CA LEU A 297 10.83 -3.96 0.33
C LEU A 297 9.47 -3.48 -0.19
N ASN A 298 8.56 -4.41 -0.44
CA ASN A 298 7.18 -4.11 -0.86
C ASN A 298 6.25 -3.83 0.35
N ALA A 299 6.58 -4.42 1.50
CA ALA A 299 5.90 -4.22 2.78
C ALA A 299 6.91 -4.38 3.93
N LEU A 300 6.60 -3.77 5.07
CA LEU A 300 7.24 -4.09 6.34
C LEU A 300 6.46 -5.21 7.02
N THR A 301 7.15 -6.10 7.73
CA THR A 301 6.49 -7.12 8.56
C THR A 301 5.80 -6.44 9.74
N ASP A 302 4.63 -6.93 10.15
CA ASP A 302 3.94 -6.38 11.32
C ASP A 302 4.76 -6.55 12.61
N THR A 303 5.64 -7.56 12.65
CA THR A 303 6.50 -7.84 13.80
C THR A 303 7.55 -6.76 14.06
N ILE A 304 7.88 -5.90 13.09
CA ILE A 304 8.79 -4.76 13.31
C ILE A 304 8.30 -3.83 14.43
N CYS A 305 6.98 -3.81 14.66
CA CYS A 305 6.36 -3.04 15.74
C CYS A 305 6.80 -3.53 17.13
N HIS A 306 7.28 -4.77 17.27
CA HIS A 306 7.75 -5.33 18.54
C HIS A 306 9.16 -4.88 18.92
N CYS A 307 9.91 -4.20 18.04
CA CYS A 307 11.20 -3.59 18.34
C CYS A 307 11.05 -2.30 19.17
N ARG A 308 10.51 -2.42 20.39
CA ARG A 308 10.06 -1.30 21.24
C ARG A 308 11.16 -0.32 21.66
N SER A 309 12.43 -0.71 21.55
CA SER A 309 13.58 0.13 21.83
C SER A 309 14.02 1.00 20.65
N LEU A 310 13.37 0.88 19.49
CA LEU A 310 13.73 1.66 18.30
C LEU A 310 13.60 3.16 18.57
N ILE A 311 14.67 3.87 18.22
CA ILE A 311 14.82 5.32 18.27
C ILE A 311 14.85 5.86 16.83
N GLU A 312 15.50 5.15 15.93
CA GLU A 312 15.63 5.53 14.52
C GLU A 312 15.26 4.37 13.61
N LEU A 313 14.34 4.64 12.68
CA LEU A 313 13.92 3.72 11.65
C LEU A 313 14.02 4.40 10.29
N ASN A 314 14.91 3.88 9.44
CA ASN A 314 15.05 4.31 8.06
C ASN A 314 14.64 3.18 7.11
N VAL A 315 13.53 3.39 6.40
CA VAL A 315 12.97 2.46 5.40
C VAL A 315 12.84 3.15 4.03
N SER A 316 13.55 4.26 3.83
CA SER A 316 13.51 5.06 2.60
C SER A 316 14.02 4.30 1.37
N PHE A 317 13.73 4.80 0.17
CA PHE A 317 14.18 4.18 -1.09
C PHE A 317 13.80 2.69 -1.17
N ASN A 318 12.51 2.40 -1.00
CA ASN A 318 11.93 1.06 -1.11
C ASN A 318 10.67 1.11 -1.97
N LEU A 319 9.84 0.07 -1.94
CA LEU A 319 8.59 -0.04 -2.70
C LEU A 319 7.37 -0.16 -1.78
N LEU A 320 7.47 0.37 -0.54
CA LEU A 320 6.42 0.25 0.47
C LEU A 320 5.14 0.96 0.01
N SER A 321 4.02 0.24 0.04
CA SER A 321 2.69 0.82 -0.27
C SER A 321 1.94 1.30 0.98
N TYR A 322 2.29 0.77 2.15
CA TYR A 322 1.69 1.10 3.45
C TYR A 322 2.70 0.86 4.57
N LEU A 323 2.41 1.43 5.74
CA LEU A 323 3.09 1.11 7.00
C LEU A 323 2.17 0.22 7.86
N PRO A 324 2.73 -0.64 8.73
CA PRO A 324 1.94 -1.45 9.67
C PRO A 324 1.01 -0.59 10.51
N THR A 325 -0.23 -1.05 10.72
CA THR A 325 -1.26 -0.27 11.43
C THR A 325 -0.90 0.01 12.89
N ASN A 326 -0.13 -0.87 13.53
CA ASN A 326 0.29 -0.75 14.93
C ASN A 326 1.66 -0.07 15.13
N LEU A 327 2.27 0.44 14.06
CA LEU A 327 3.62 1.01 14.10
C LEU A 327 3.72 2.09 15.18
N GLY A 328 2.78 3.04 15.20
CA GLY A 328 2.84 4.15 16.15
C GLY A 328 2.38 3.81 17.56
N THR A 329 1.52 2.79 17.74
CA THR A 329 1.07 2.36 19.08
C THR A 329 2.17 1.67 19.88
N GLU A 330 3.02 0.89 19.20
CA GLU A 330 4.09 0.10 19.84
C GLU A 330 5.45 0.84 19.86
N LEU A 331 5.83 1.54 18.78
CA LEU A 331 7.13 2.23 18.68
C LEU A 331 7.11 3.64 19.28
N ARG A 332 6.71 3.74 20.57
CA ARG A 332 6.54 5.03 21.26
C ARG A 332 7.85 5.80 21.52
N ASN A 333 8.98 5.08 21.50
CA ASN A 333 10.31 5.64 21.70
C ASN A 333 10.95 6.17 20.42
N LEU A 334 10.32 5.94 19.25
CA LEU A 334 10.89 6.33 17.97
C LEU A 334 10.95 7.86 17.86
N GLN A 335 12.14 8.38 17.57
CA GLN A 335 12.43 9.80 17.45
C GLN A 335 12.60 10.24 15.99
N ARG A 336 13.07 9.33 15.13
CA ARG A 336 13.31 9.59 13.71
C ARG A 336 12.70 8.49 12.86
N LEU A 337 11.76 8.88 12.00
CA LEU A 337 11.15 8.01 10.98
C LEU A 337 11.42 8.57 9.59
N SER A 338 12.15 7.81 8.78
CA SER A 338 12.45 8.17 7.38
C SER A 338 11.81 7.14 6.46
N ILE A 339 10.78 7.56 5.72
CA ILE A 339 9.96 6.71 4.82
C ILE A 339 9.93 7.27 3.39
N HIS A 340 10.76 8.27 3.09
CA HIS A 340 10.79 8.93 1.79
C HIS A 340 11.15 8.00 0.62
N LEU A 341 10.77 8.38 -0.60
CA LEU A 341 11.03 7.59 -1.82
C LEU A 341 10.45 6.17 -1.72
N ASN A 342 9.16 6.10 -1.43
CA ASN A 342 8.35 4.89 -1.40
C ASN A 342 7.04 5.13 -2.19
N LYS A 343 6.05 4.25 -2.05
CA LYS A 343 4.72 4.35 -2.70
C LYS A 343 3.60 4.44 -1.66
N ILE A 344 3.89 5.05 -0.51
CA ILE A 344 2.94 5.09 0.60
C ILE A 344 1.81 6.05 0.25
N ARG A 345 0.56 5.57 0.32
CA ARG A 345 -0.63 6.38 0.01
C ARG A 345 -1.26 7.05 1.21
N CYS A 346 -1.20 6.40 2.37
CA CYS A 346 -1.74 6.91 3.62
C CYS A 346 -0.79 6.55 4.76
N LEU A 347 -0.63 7.47 5.72
CA LEU A 347 -0.04 7.15 7.02
C LEU A 347 -1.12 6.50 7.91
N PRO A 348 -0.76 5.49 8.73
CA PRO A 348 -1.70 4.89 9.67
C PRO A 348 -2.11 5.92 10.74
N THR A 349 -3.35 5.86 11.21
CA THR A 349 -3.85 6.76 12.28
C THR A 349 -3.06 6.60 13.59
N SER A 350 -2.46 5.44 13.81
CA SER A 350 -1.56 5.19 14.95
C SER A 350 -0.31 6.08 14.96
N ILE A 351 0.05 6.73 13.85
CA ILE A 351 1.18 7.67 13.80
C ILE A 351 1.07 8.72 14.92
N GLY A 352 -0.15 9.19 15.24
CA GLY A 352 -0.38 10.18 16.29
C GLY A 352 -0.09 9.69 17.72
N GLU A 353 0.15 8.39 17.92
CA GLU A 353 0.55 7.81 19.21
C GLU A 353 2.07 7.85 19.45
N MET A 354 2.86 8.26 18.44
CA MET A 354 4.33 8.30 18.51
C MET A 354 4.82 9.54 19.27
N SER A 355 4.58 9.54 20.58
CA SER A 355 4.85 10.70 21.44
C SER A 355 6.31 11.18 21.46
N SER A 356 7.29 10.34 21.12
CA SER A 356 8.70 10.73 21.08
C SER A 356 9.19 11.15 19.69
N LEU A 357 8.34 11.22 18.68
CA LEU A 357 8.76 11.48 17.30
C LEU A 357 9.10 12.97 17.12
N HIS A 358 10.34 13.24 16.69
CA HIS A 358 10.86 14.60 16.45
C HIS A 358 11.08 14.86 14.95
N PHE A 359 11.34 13.81 14.17
CA PHE A 359 11.62 13.90 12.74
C PHE A 359 10.78 12.89 11.98
N LEU A 360 9.99 13.39 11.02
CA LEU A 360 9.26 12.58 10.05
C LEU A 360 9.57 13.08 8.64
N ASP A 361 10.17 12.21 7.84
CA ASP A 361 10.39 12.47 6.42
C ASP A 361 9.65 11.46 5.55
N ALA A 362 8.64 11.94 4.84
CA ALA A 362 7.80 11.19 3.91
C ALA A 362 7.78 11.79 2.50
N HIS A 363 8.82 12.53 2.11
CA HIS A 363 8.87 13.12 0.77
C HIS A 363 8.96 12.05 -0.34
N PHE A 364 8.57 12.39 -1.57
CA PHE A 364 8.50 11.44 -2.71
C PHE A 364 7.73 10.15 -2.35
N ASN A 365 6.47 10.30 -1.96
CA ASN A 365 5.52 9.20 -1.80
C ASN A 365 4.28 9.46 -2.68
N GLU A 366 3.24 8.63 -2.50
CA GLU A 366 1.94 8.77 -3.17
C GLU A 366 0.87 9.24 -2.18
N LEU A 367 1.23 10.07 -1.19
CA LEU A 367 0.31 10.43 -0.10
C LEU A 367 -0.91 11.18 -0.64
N CYS A 368 -2.11 10.67 -0.34
CA CYS A 368 -3.38 11.34 -0.68
C CYS A 368 -3.81 12.38 0.36
N GLY A 369 -3.25 12.30 1.57
CA GLY A 369 -3.64 13.10 2.72
C GLY A 369 -2.87 12.69 3.97
N LEU A 370 -3.10 13.41 5.06
CA LEU A 370 -2.61 13.04 6.39
C LEU A 370 -3.80 12.66 7.28
N PRO A 371 -3.63 11.70 8.21
CA PRO A 371 -4.64 11.43 9.23
C PRO A 371 -4.77 12.62 10.19
N ASP A 372 -5.98 12.86 10.71
CA ASP A 372 -6.23 13.91 11.71
C ASP A 372 -5.38 13.71 12.97
N GLU A 373 -5.01 12.47 13.29
CA GLU A 373 -4.16 12.15 14.44
C GLU A 373 -2.73 12.72 14.32
N ILE A 374 -2.30 13.20 13.15
CA ILE A 374 -0.98 13.82 12.99
C ILE A 374 -0.77 14.99 13.96
N GLY A 375 -1.83 15.76 14.27
CA GLY A 375 -1.77 16.88 15.20
C GLY A 375 -1.38 16.51 16.63
N ARG A 376 -1.51 15.22 17.00
CA ARG A 376 -1.12 14.71 18.32
C ARG A 376 0.39 14.59 18.51
N LEU A 377 1.18 14.68 17.44
CA LEU A 377 2.64 14.63 17.46
C LEU A 377 3.26 15.93 17.99
N THR A 378 2.95 16.26 19.23
CA THR A 378 3.33 17.54 19.84
C THR A 378 4.84 17.74 19.97
N ASN A 379 5.67 16.68 19.94
CA ASN A 379 7.14 16.77 19.96
C ASN A 379 7.79 16.84 18.57
N LEU A 380 7.00 16.78 17.49
CA LEU A 380 7.53 16.81 16.13
C LEU A 380 8.15 18.17 15.82
N GLU A 381 9.41 18.17 15.39
CA GLU A 381 10.17 19.38 15.07
C GLU A 381 10.35 19.56 13.56
N ILE A 382 10.50 18.46 12.82
CA ILE A 382 10.74 18.47 11.38
C ILE A 382 9.75 17.53 10.70
N LEU A 383 8.98 18.09 9.77
CA LEU A 383 8.03 17.37 8.94
C LEU A 383 8.30 17.67 7.46
N ASN A 384 8.71 16.65 6.71
CA ASN A 384 8.88 16.76 5.27
C ASN A 384 7.85 15.89 4.54
N LEU A 385 6.98 16.53 3.77
CA LEU A 385 5.94 15.92 2.94
C LEU A 385 6.05 16.39 1.48
N SER A 386 7.21 16.88 1.07
CA SER A 386 7.39 17.41 -0.27
C SER A 386 7.20 16.32 -1.33
N SER A 387 6.89 16.71 -2.56
CA SER A 387 6.93 15.80 -3.71
C SER A 387 5.95 14.61 -3.63
N ASN A 388 4.75 14.82 -3.09
CA ASN A 388 3.60 13.89 -3.19
C ASN A 388 2.65 14.35 -4.32
N PHE A 389 3.22 14.55 -5.51
CA PHE A 389 2.73 15.33 -6.64
C PHE A 389 1.31 15.09 -7.15
N THR A 390 0.71 13.93 -6.89
CA THR A 390 -0.56 13.51 -7.53
C THR A 390 -1.79 13.79 -6.67
N ASP A 391 -1.72 13.53 -5.37
CA ASP A 391 -2.94 13.34 -4.56
C ASP A 391 -2.99 14.16 -3.27
N LEU A 392 -1.88 14.72 -2.78
CA LEU A 392 -1.90 15.54 -1.56
C LEU A 392 -2.48 16.93 -1.86
N ARG A 393 -3.80 17.06 -1.65
CA ARG A 393 -4.58 18.27 -1.97
C ARG A 393 -4.92 19.11 -0.75
N GLU A 394 -5.07 18.47 0.39
CA GLU A 394 -5.55 19.09 1.62
C GLU A 394 -4.73 18.58 2.81
N LEU A 395 -4.65 19.40 3.84
CA LEU A 395 -4.02 19.11 5.11
C LEU A 395 -5.09 19.15 6.21
N PRO A 396 -5.02 18.28 7.22
CA PRO A 396 -6.00 18.27 8.29
C PRO A 396 -5.91 19.53 9.15
N ASP A 397 -7.03 19.97 9.71
CA ASP A 397 -7.09 21.11 10.63
C ASP A 397 -6.28 20.89 11.90
N THR A 398 -5.99 19.64 12.25
CA THR A 398 -5.13 19.29 13.39
C THR A 398 -3.65 19.56 13.13
N LEU A 399 -3.22 19.84 11.89
CA LEU A 399 -1.82 20.17 11.60
C LEU A 399 -1.33 21.37 12.43
N GLY A 400 -2.20 22.35 12.68
CA GLY A 400 -1.90 23.50 13.54
C GLY A 400 -1.63 23.15 15.02
N GLU A 401 -1.84 21.89 15.43
CA GLU A 401 -1.59 21.42 16.80
C GLU A 401 -0.14 20.91 17.00
N LEU A 402 0.67 20.88 15.95
CA LEU A 402 2.10 20.56 16.00
C LEU A 402 2.92 21.71 16.63
N THR A 403 2.69 21.97 17.92
CA THR A 403 3.21 23.14 18.65
C THR A 403 4.74 23.23 18.74
N ASN A 404 5.47 22.13 18.56
CA ASN A 404 6.94 22.14 18.52
C ASN A 404 7.54 22.16 17.10
N LEU A 405 6.71 22.21 16.05
CA LEU A 405 7.19 22.15 14.67
C LEU A 405 8.05 23.36 14.32
N LYS A 406 9.26 23.12 13.83
CA LYS A 406 10.26 24.14 13.46
C LYS A 406 10.43 24.22 11.95
N GLU A 407 10.39 23.09 11.26
CA GLU A 407 10.61 22.97 9.83
C GLU A 407 9.49 22.16 9.17
N LEU A 408 8.85 22.75 8.17
CA LEU A 408 7.78 22.13 7.39
C LEU A 408 8.06 22.31 5.89
N ASP A 409 8.24 21.20 5.18
CA ASP A 409 8.31 21.20 3.72
C ASP A 409 7.08 20.53 3.12
N LEU A 410 6.31 21.31 2.37
CA LEU A 410 5.11 20.90 1.65
C LEU A 410 5.27 21.16 0.15
N SER A 411 6.48 21.43 -0.34
CA SER A 411 6.70 21.80 -1.73
C SER A 411 6.36 20.68 -2.70
N ASN A 412 6.04 21.04 -3.94
CA ASN A 412 5.74 20.08 -5.01
C ASN A 412 4.55 19.14 -4.68
N ASN A 413 3.44 19.72 -4.25
CA ASN A 413 2.19 19.02 -3.96
C ASN A 413 1.02 19.68 -4.73
N GLN A 414 -0.22 19.28 -4.44
CA GLN A 414 -1.43 19.84 -5.04
C GLN A 414 -2.26 20.65 -4.02
N ILE A 415 -1.60 21.22 -3.02
CA ILE A 415 -2.26 21.89 -1.89
C ILE A 415 -2.82 23.24 -2.34
N GLN A 416 -4.12 23.42 -2.17
CA GLN A 416 -4.81 24.66 -2.52
C GLN A 416 -4.97 25.62 -1.35
N ALA A 417 -5.09 25.08 -0.13
CA ALA A 417 -5.25 25.87 1.07
C ALA A 417 -4.48 25.26 2.24
N LEU A 418 -3.88 26.12 3.06
CA LEU A 418 -3.45 25.75 4.40
C LEU A 418 -4.66 25.73 5.36
N PRO A 419 -4.66 24.85 6.38
CA PRO A 419 -5.75 24.78 7.35
C PRO A 419 -5.85 26.07 8.16
N ASP A 420 -7.04 26.46 8.60
CA ASP A 420 -7.21 27.75 9.28
C ASP A 420 -6.45 27.82 10.63
N THR A 421 -6.19 26.66 11.24
CA THR A 421 -5.39 26.52 12.46
C THR A 421 -3.88 26.72 12.25
N PHE A 422 -3.40 26.84 11.00
CA PHE A 422 -1.97 26.92 10.68
C PHE A 422 -1.24 28.06 11.41
N GLY A 423 -1.96 29.14 11.74
CA GLY A 423 -1.44 30.27 12.52
C GLY A 423 -0.96 29.91 13.94
N ARG A 424 -1.33 28.73 14.46
CA ARG A 424 -0.94 28.23 15.81
C ARG A 424 0.45 27.60 15.85
N LEU A 425 1.13 27.47 14.72
CA LEU A 425 2.49 26.90 14.63
C LEU A 425 3.54 27.92 15.11
N ASP A 426 3.53 28.24 16.40
CA ASP A 426 4.33 29.33 16.98
C ASP A 426 5.84 29.17 16.77
N LYS A 427 6.34 27.92 16.82
CA LYS A 427 7.77 27.60 16.69
C LYS A 427 8.24 27.41 15.24
N LEU A 428 7.35 27.52 14.26
CA LEU A 428 7.70 27.30 12.85
C LEU A 428 8.58 28.43 12.34
N THR A 429 9.76 28.06 11.84
CA THR A 429 10.80 28.99 11.36
C THR A 429 11.16 28.76 9.90
N LYS A 430 11.03 27.53 9.40
CA LYS A 430 11.24 27.17 8.00
C LYS A 430 9.97 26.58 7.42
N LEU A 431 9.49 27.18 6.35
CA LEU A 431 8.30 26.74 5.63
C LEU A 431 8.58 26.80 4.13
N ASN A 432 8.43 25.65 3.46
CA ASN A 432 8.51 25.57 2.01
C ASN A 432 7.16 25.16 1.44
N LEU A 433 6.60 26.03 0.60
CA LEU A 433 5.29 25.88 -0.04
C LEU A 433 5.40 25.91 -1.57
N GLU A 434 6.61 25.95 -2.12
CA GLU A 434 6.82 26.12 -3.56
C GLU A 434 6.14 25.01 -4.36
N GLN A 435 5.77 25.31 -5.62
CA GLN A 435 5.16 24.34 -6.52
C GLN A 435 3.88 23.71 -5.96
N ASN A 436 3.01 24.54 -5.38
CA ASN A 436 1.62 24.20 -5.04
C ASN A 436 0.65 25.19 -5.70
N PRO A 437 -0.56 24.74 -6.08
CA PRO A 437 -1.63 25.62 -6.57
C PRO A 437 -2.32 26.37 -5.43
N LEU A 438 -1.55 27.03 -4.55
CA LEU A 438 -2.06 27.71 -3.35
C LEU A 438 -2.93 28.92 -3.70
N ILE A 439 -4.14 28.91 -3.16
CA ILE A 439 -5.09 30.02 -3.13
C ILE A 439 -5.04 30.71 -1.76
N ILE A 440 -4.86 29.91 -0.69
CA ILE A 440 -4.86 30.39 0.70
C ILE A 440 -3.64 29.82 1.44
N PRO A 441 -2.70 30.64 1.92
CA PRO A 441 -2.62 32.09 1.77
C PRO A 441 -2.27 32.51 0.33
N PRO A 442 -2.62 33.75 -0.10
CA PRO A 442 -2.18 34.30 -1.38
C PRO A 442 -0.66 34.28 -1.53
N LEU A 443 -0.18 34.11 -2.76
CA LEU A 443 1.26 33.99 -3.04
C LEU A 443 2.07 35.20 -2.58
N GLU A 444 1.46 36.40 -2.57
CA GLU A 444 2.09 37.61 -2.05
C GLU A 444 2.42 37.51 -0.56
N VAL A 445 1.58 36.81 0.23
CA VAL A 445 1.81 36.55 1.66
C VAL A 445 2.88 35.46 1.83
N VAL A 446 2.83 34.41 1.00
CA VAL A 446 3.84 33.34 1.00
C VAL A 446 5.23 33.93 0.76
N ASN A 447 5.37 34.82 -0.22
CA ASN A 447 6.64 35.47 -0.58
C ASN A 447 7.18 36.41 0.51
N GLN A 448 6.36 36.84 1.46
CA GLN A 448 6.80 37.64 2.61
C GLN A 448 7.41 36.79 3.73
N GLY A 449 7.27 35.46 3.66
CA GLY A 449 7.89 34.51 4.58
C GLY A 449 6.94 33.96 5.66
N VAL A 450 7.51 33.11 6.51
CA VAL A 450 6.76 32.26 7.46
C VAL A 450 5.90 33.06 8.43
N ASP A 451 6.42 34.17 8.97
CA ASP A 451 5.68 34.97 9.95
C ASP A 451 4.49 35.70 9.33
N ALA A 452 4.59 36.13 8.07
CA ALA A 452 3.47 36.73 7.34
C ALA A 452 2.36 35.70 7.08
N VAL A 453 2.74 34.47 6.69
CA VAL A 453 1.80 33.35 6.53
C VAL A 453 1.09 33.03 7.85
N LYS A 454 1.84 32.87 8.95
CA LYS A 454 1.26 32.61 10.28
C LYS A 454 0.28 33.72 10.70
N ALA A 455 0.67 34.98 10.55
CA ALA A 455 -0.17 36.12 10.91
C ALA A 455 -1.44 36.21 10.06
N PHE A 456 -1.33 35.94 8.75
CA PHE A 456 -2.48 35.92 7.85
C PHE A 456 -3.47 34.81 8.23
N MET A 457 -2.97 33.58 8.47
CA MET A 457 -3.82 32.45 8.84
C MET A 457 -4.46 32.67 10.23
N ALA A 458 -3.71 33.18 11.20
CA ALA A 458 -4.23 33.50 12.54
C ALA A 458 -5.34 34.57 12.48
N LYS A 459 -5.16 35.63 11.69
CA LYS A 459 -6.18 36.67 11.49
C LYS A 459 -7.43 36.09 10.82
N ARG A 460 -7.23 35.30 9.76
CA ARG A 460 -8.32 34.63 9.03
C ARG A 460 -9.15 33.74 9.97
N TRP A 461 -8.50 32.95 10.82
CA TRP A 461 -9.20 32.13 11.81
C TRP A 461 -10.01 32.97 12.79
N LEU A 462 -9.46 34.10 13.25
CA LEU A 462 -10.18 35.01 14.15
C LEU A 462 -11.42 35.62 13.48
N ASP A 463 -11.29 36.02 12.21
CA ASP A 463 -12.41 36.55 11.42
C ASP A 463 -13.52 35.49 11.24
N ILE A 464 -13.14 34.21 11.04
CA ILE A 464 -14.09 33.08 10.97
C ILE A 464 -14.83 32.90 12.30
N LEU A 465 -14.11 32.92 13.43
CA LEU A 465 -14.71 32.76 14.75
C LEU A 465 -15.70 33.88 15.09
N VAL A 466 -15.34 35.13 14.78
CA VAL A 466 -16.20 36.31 15.02
C VAL A 466 -17.48 36.21 14.17
N GLU A 467 -17.36 35.79 12.91
CA GLU A 467 -18.50 35.64 12.04
C GLU A 467 -19.42 34.48 12.47
N GLU A 468 -18.84 33.39 12.98
CA GLU A 468 -19.60 32.25 13.51
C GLU A 468 -20.35 32.63 14.81
N GLU A 469 -19.71 33.36 15.71
CA GLU A 469 -20.36 33.92 16.90
C GLU A 469 -21.53 34.85 16.52
N ARG A 470 -21.33 35.70 15.50
CA ARG A 470 -22.37 36.58 14.96
C ARG A 470 -23.57 35.78 14.42
N LYS A 471 -23.33 34.68 13.70
CA LYS A 471 -24.40 33.78 13.21
C LYS A 471 -25.14 33.10 14.35
N CYS A 472 -24.43 32.54 15.33
CA CYS A 472 -25.06 31.92 16.50
C CYS A 472 -25.94 32.92 17.26
N MET A 473 -25.50 34.17 17.44
CA MET A 473 -26.32 35.22 18.07
C MET A 473 -27.59 35.52 17.26
N LEU A 474 -27.53 35.51 15.93
CA LEU A 474 -28.70 35.72 15.08
C LEU A 474 -29.68 34.53 15.13
N GLU A 475 -29.18 33.30 15.13
CA GLU A 475 -30.01 32.09 15.23
C GLU A 475 -30.71 31.99 16.59
N VAL A 476 -30.02 32.33 17.68
CA VAL A 476 -30.63 32.41 19.02
C VAL A 476 -31.72 33.48 19.05
N ASN A 477 -31.53 34.61 18.36
CA ASN A 477 -32.52 35.67 18.29
C ASN A 477 -33.74 35.28 17.42
N GLU A 478 -33.56 34.52 16.34
CA GLU A 478 -34.66 33.95 15.55
C GLU A 478 -35.43 32.87 16.35
N GLN A 479 -34.72 31.99 17.05
CA GLN A 479 -35.32 30.97 17.93
C GLN A 479 -36.02 31.59 19.15
N ALA A 480 -35.58 32.76 19.63
CA ALA A 480 -36.28 33.52 20.65
C ALA A 480 -37.60 34.14 20.14
N GLN A 481 -37.75 34.35 18.83
CA GLN A 481 -39.01 34.78 18.21
C GLN A 481 -39.96 33.61 17.90
N THR A 482 -39.47 32.37 17.76
CA THR A 482 -40.31 31.17 17.60
C THR A 482 -40.35 30.36 18.90
N GLY A 483 -41.43 30.58 19.67
CA GLY A 483 -41.63 30.05 21.02
C GLY A 483 -41.19 28.59 21.28
N TRP A 484 -40.45 28.46 22.37
CA TRP A 484 -39.95 27.28 23.09
C TRP A 484 -40.61 25.91 22.82
N LEU A 485 -39.77 24.94 22.41
CA LEU A 485 -39.64 23.52 22.82
C LEU A 485 -38.66 22.88 21.81
N THR A 486 -37.39 22.59 22.09
CA THR A 486 -36.91 21.37 22.80
C THR A 486 -35.37 21.42 22.89
N ARG A 487 -34.79 20.85 23.95
CA ARG A 487 -33.33 20.76 24.26
C ARG A 487 -32.46 20.18 23.14
N SER A 488 -31.22 20.69 23.01
CA SER A 488 -29.98 19.88 22.92
C SER A 488 -28.71 20.74 23.12
N THR A 489 -28.37 21.06 24.36
CA THR A 489 -27.01 21.50 24.71
C THR A 489 -26.13 20.27 24.90
N SER A 490 -25.44 19.81 23.86
CA SER A 490 -24.51 18.69 24.00
C SER A 490 -23.20 18.77 23.20
N TRP A 491 -22.78 19.98 22.79
CA TRP A 491 -21.49 20.14 22.09
C TRP A 491 -20.50 21.08 22.82
N LEU A 492 -20.93 21.86 23.81
CA LEU A 492 -20.09 22.85 24.51
C LEU A 492 -19.22 22.32 25.68
N LYS A 493 -19.26 21.02 26.01
CA LYS A 493 -18.52 20.49 27.18
C LYS A 493 -17.11 19.98 26.91
N ASN A 494 -16.68 19.82 25.65
CA ASN A 494 -15.33 19.31 25.35
C ASN A 494 -14.27 20.37 25.04
N TYR A 495 -14.63 21.66 24.89
CA TYR A 495 -13.67 22.70 24.48
C TYR A 495 -13.28 23.70 25.58
N VAL A 496 -14.04 23.77 26.68
CA VAL A 496 -13.83 24.80 27.73
C VAL A 496 -12.75 24.41 28.76
N SER A 497 -12.18 23.20 28.73
CA SER A 497 -11.09 22.86 29.67
C SER A 497 -9.71 23.36 29.25
N VAL A 498 -9.53 23.88 28.03
CA VAL A 498 -8.22 24.30 27.51
C VAL A 498 -8.06 25.84 27.45
N VAL A 499 -9.14 26.60 27.59
CA VAL A 499 -9.10 28.09 27.57
C VAL A 499 -8.87 28.65 28.97
N GLY A 500 -7.78 28.21 29.59
CA GLY A 500 -7.34 28.59 30.94
C GLY A 500 -5.90 29.09 30.97
N GLY A 501 -5.45 29.79 29.93
CA GLY A 501 -4.13 30.42 29.96
C GLY A 501 -3.58 30.69 28.56
N SER A 502 -3.70 31.94 28.10
CA SER A 502 -2.77 32.64 27.19
C SER A 502 -3.38 33.84 26.43
N VAL A 503 -4.50 34.42 26.90
CA VAL A 503 -5.03 35.67 26.30
C VAL A 503 -4.48 36.93 27.00
N SER A 504 -3.19 36.94 27.35
CA SER A 504 -2.57 38.14 27.97
C SER A 504 -1.20 38.52 27.39
N GLY A 505 -0.71 37.82 26.35
CA GLY A 505 0.64 38.05 25.82
C GLY A 505 0.77 39.06 24.69
N TYR A 506 -0.31 39.40 23.96
CA TYR A 506 -0.17 40.03 22.65
C TYR A 506 -0.39 41.55 22.59
N LEU A 507 -0.73 42.22 23.70
CA LEU A 507 -0.91 43.68 23.71
C LEU A 507 -0.35 44.29 25.00
N GLY A 508 0.92 44.69 24.96
CA GLY A 508 1.49 45.62 25.94
C GLY A 508 1.27 47.07 25.50
N ALA A 509 0.31 47.77 26.09
CA ALA A 509 0.38 49.21 26.41
C ALA A 509 -0.87 49.69 27.20
N SER A 510 -0.63 49.99 28.48
CA SER A 510 -1.27 51.03 29.32
C SER A 510 -2.73 51.46 29.07
N GLY A 511 -3.61 51.14 30.03
CA GLY A 511 -4.88 51.84 30.21
C GLY A 511 -5.76 51.25 31.33
N GLY A 512 -5.75 51.92 32.50
CA GLY A 512 -6.81 51.96 33.52
C GLY A 512 -7.61 50.69 33.86
N SER A 513 -7.40 50.17 35.07
CA SER A 513 -8.22 49.14 35.74
C SER A 513 -9.71 49.53 35.80
N PRO A 514 -10.66 48.68 35.35
CA PRO A 514 -12.06 48.88 35.66
C PRO A 514 -12.39 48.33 37.06
N ARG A 515 -13.18 49.10 37.81
CA ARG A 515 -13.71 48.78 39.13
C ARG A 515 -14.63 47.55 39.09
N ASP A 516 -14.54 46.76 40.15
CA ASP A 516 -15.33 45.56 40.41
C ASP A 516 -16.78 45.92 40.82
N PRO A 517 -17.83 45.48 40.08
CA PRO A 517 -19.21 45.74 40.40
C PRO A 517 -19.77 44.64 41.31
N TYR A 518 -19.48 44.72 42.62
CA TYR A 518 -20.22 43.92 43.61
C TYR A 518 -20.56 44.69 44.90
N LEU A 519 -20.56 46.01 44.87
CA LEU A 519 -20.94 46.82 46.04
C LEU A 519 -21.77 48.01 45.60
N ASP A 520 -23.01 47.75 45.18
CA ASP A 520 -24.12 48.64 45.46
C ASP A 520 -25.43 47.85 45.36
N GLU A 521 -26.24 47.97 46.43
CA GLU A 521 -27.58 47.41 46.66
C GLU A 521 -27.66 46.14 47.53
N GLN A 522 -27.53 46.31 48.85
CA GLN A 522 -28.69 46.19 49.75
C GLN A 522 -28.41 46.78 51.14
N ARG A 523 -29.36 47.64 51.55
CA ARG A 523 -29.66 48.03 52.93
C ARG A 523 -30.20 46.84 53.72
#